data_AF-A0A931QKJ9-F1
#
_entry.id   AF-A0A931QKJ9-F1
#
_cell.length_a   1.000
_cell.length_b   1.000
_cell.length_c   1.000
_cell.angle_alpha   90.00
_cell.angle_beta   90.00
_cell.angle_gamma   90.00
#
_symmetry.space_group_name_H-M   'P 1'
#
loop_
_entity.id
_entity.type
_entity.pdbx_description
1 polymer ?
#
loop_
_entity_poly.entity_id
_entity_poly.type
_entity_poly.pdbx_seq_one_letter_code
_entity_poly.pdbx_strand_id
1 'polypeptide(L)' 'ATGNTPVMDWSIFNGFRALSANIAVELPEAPEGGTLFRVLFLAALLLFMMTFVVNTVAELVRLKLRKKYRYL' A
#
# COMPACT_ATOMS: atom_id res chain seq x y z
N ALA A 1 -7.90 14.31 26.40
CA ALA A 1 -8.80 14.41 25.24
C ALA A 1 -8.22 13.55 24.13
N THR A 2 -8.89 12.44 23.83
CA THR A 2 -8.46 11.31 23.00
C THR A 2 -8.53 11.69 21.51
N GLY A 3 -7.38 11.70 20.85
CA GLY A 3 -7.19 12.09 19.45
C GLY A 3 -7.69 11.05 18.45
N ASN A 4 -9.01 10.90 18.37
CA ASN A 4 -9.72 10.14 17.33
C ASN A 4 -10.37 11.09 16.32
N THR A 5 -9.76 12.23 16.00
CA THR A 5 -10.27 13.03 14.87
C THR A 5 -10.06 12.18 13.63
N PRO A 6 -11.12 11.64 13.00
CA PRO A 6 -10.95 10.95 11.74
C PRO A 6 -10.56 12.05 10.78
N VAL A 7 -9.29 12.06 10.37
CA VAL A 7 -8.89 12.87 9.23
C VAL A 7 -9.57 12.20 8.03
N MET A 8 -10.78 12.67 7.74
CA MET A 8 -11.58 12.39 6.55
C MET A 8 -10.95 13.09 5.34
N ASP A 9 -9.64 12.95 5.17
CA ASP A 9 -9.02 13.21 3.87
C ASP A 9 -9.40 12.04 2.98
N TRP A 10 -10.28 12.29 2.02
CA TRP A 10 -10.66 11.40 0.92
C TRP A 10 -9.47 10.99 0.02
N SER A 11 -8.23 11.13 0.49
CA SER A 11 -7.02 10.66 -0.15
C SER A 11 -6.76 9.22 0.29
N ILE A 12 -7.24 8.29 -0.53
CA ILE A 12 -7.03 6.83 -0.38
C ILE A 12 -5.54 6.50 -0.17
N PHE A 13 -4.64 7.35 -0.67
CA PHE A 13 -3.19 7.28 -0.47
C PHE A 13 -2.74 7.43 1.00
N ASN A 14 -3.41 8.26 1.81
CA ASN A 14 -3.15 8.35 3.25
C ASN A 14 -3.62 7.08 3.97
N GLY A 15 -4.75 6.51 3.54
CA GLY A 15 -5.26 5.24 4.05
C GLY A 15 -4.29 4.07 3.80
N PHE A 16 -3.68 3.99 2.63
CA PHE A 16 -2.66 2.96 2.35
C PHE A 16 -1.42 3.08 3.22
N ARG A 17 -0.94 4.30 3.48
CA ARG A 17 0.20 4.53 4.37
C ARG A 17 -0.12 4.12 5.81
N ALA A 18 -1.30 4.46 6.30
CA ALA A 18 -1.75 4.08 7.64
C ALA A 18 -1.95 2.55 7.77
N LEU A 19 -2.57 1.90 6.77
CA LEU A 19 -2.71 0.44 6.72
C LEU A 19 -1.34 -0.27 6.69
N SER A 20 -0.39 0.23 5.90
CA SER A 20 0.98 -0.30 5.85
C SER A 20 1.65 -0.26 7.21
N ALA A 21 1.49 0.86 7.95
CA ALA A 21 2.06 1.04 9.28
C ALA A 21 1.42 0.09 10.30
N ASN A 22 0.10 -0.07 10.29
CA ASN A 22 -0.58 -1.01 11.18
C ASN A 22 -0.16 -2.46 10.90
N ILE A 23 -0.12 -2.88 9.63
CA ILE A 23 0.34 -4.22 9.25
C ILE A 23 1.79 -4.45 9.74
N ALA A 24 2.69 -3.48 9.56
CA ALA A 24 4.08 -3.60 9.99
C ALA A 24 4.24 -3.73 11.53
N VAL A 25 3.33 -3.14 12.30
CA VAL A 25 3.36 -3.17 13.78
C VAL A 25 2.63 -4.40 14.33
N GLU A 26 1.49 -4.77 13.75
CA GLU A 26 0.66 -5.87 14.26
C GLU A 26 1.14 -7.25 13.81
N LEU A 27 1.86 -7.37 12.69
CA LEU A 27 2.36 -8.65 12.19
C LEU A 27 3.38 -9.34 13.11
N PRO A 28 4.36 -8.63 13.72
CA PRO A 28 5.29 -9.26 14.69
C PRO A 28 4.65 -9.58 16.04
N GLU A 29 3.56 -8.89 16.43
CA GLU A 29 2.83 -9.12 17.68
C GLU A 29 1.73 -10.19 17.53
N ALA A 30 1.38 -10.58 16.29
CA ALA A 30 0.35 -11.56 16.04
C ALA A 30 0.87 -12.99 16.29
N PRO A 31 0.22 -13.79 17.17
CA PRO A 31 0.63 -15.16 17.41
C PRO A 31 0.56 -15.99 16.12
N GLU A 32 1.66 -16.66 15.80
CA GLU A 32 1.81 -17.48 14.60
C GLU A 32 0.72 -18.57 14.57
N GLY A 33 -0.13 -18.53 13.54
CA GLY A 33 -1.22 -19.51 13.35
C GLY A 33 -2.62 -19.04 13.74
N GLY A 34 -2.76 -17.85 14.33
CA GLY A 34 -4.07 -17.25 14.64
C GLY A 34 -4.81 -16.71 13.41
N THR A 35 -6.14 -16.53 13.52
CA THR A 35 -6.98 -15.93 12.47
C THR A 35 -6.50 -14.52 12.08
N LEU A 36 -6.02 -13.74 13.05
CA LEU A 36 -5.49 -12.39 12.83
C LEU A 36 -4.28 -12.39 11.88
N PHE A 37 -3.33 -13.31 12.06
CA PHE A 37 -2.14 -13.43 11.20
C PHE A 37 -2.51 -13.63 9.73
N ARG A 38 -3.52 -14.48 9.45
CA ARG A 38 -3.98 -14.74 8.08
C ARG A 38 -4.62 -13.52 7.43
N VAL A 39 -5.43 -12.77 8.18
CA VAL A 39 -6.07 -11.55 7.70
C VAL A 39 -5.04 -10.46 7.44
N LEU A 40 -4.08 -10.29 8.35
CA LEU A 40 -3.02 -9.29 8.22
C LEU A 40 -2.09 -9.60 7.05
N PHE A 41 -1.76 -10.88 6.84
CA PHE A 41 -1.00 -11.34 5.68
C PHE A 41 -1.75 -11.07 4.36
N LEU A 42 -3.05 -11.34 4.30
CA LEU A 42 -3.86 -11.10 3.11
C LEU A 42 -3.99 -9.60 2.82
N ALA A 43 -4.15 -8.77 3.86
CA ALA A 43 -4.14 -7.31 3.74
C ALA A 43 -2.78 -6.79 3.22
N ALA A 44 -1.67 -7.33 3.75
CA ALA A 44 -0.32 -6.98 3.29
C ALA A 44 -0.11 -7.35 1.82
N LEU A 45 -0.56 -8.53 1.40
CA LEU A 45 -0.47 -8.99 0.01
C LEU A 45 -1.28 -8.10 -0.95
N LEU A 46 -2.51 -7.72 -0.56
CA LEU A 46 -3.35 -6.83 -1.36
C LEU A 46 -2.74 -5.44 -1.51
N LEU A 47 -2.22 -4.89 -0.43
CA LEU A 47 -1.51 -3.62 -0.41
C LEU A 47 -0.25 -3.68 -1.32
N PHE A 48 0.51 -4.77 -1.23
CA PHE A 48 1.66 -5.00 -2.09
C PHE A 48 1.27 -5.07 -3.57
N MET A 49 0.24 -5.84 -3.91
CA MET A 49 -0.31 -5.94 -5.27
C MET A 49 -0.71 -4.57 -5.81
N MET A 50 -1.42 -3.76 -5.02
CA MET A 50 -1.79 -2.41 -5.45
C MET A 50 -0.56 -1.55 -5.71
N THR A 51 0.39 -1.52 -4.77
CA THR A 51 1.63 -0.76 -4.89
C THR A 51 2.40 -1.22 -6.13
N PHE A 52 2.49 -2.53 -6.36
CA PHE A 52 3.16 -3.12 -7.52
C PHE A 52 2.50 -2.69 -8.83
N VAL A 53 1.16 -2.74 -8.93
CA VAL A 53 0.42 -2.32 -10.12
C VAL A 53 0.65 -0.84 -10.42
N VAL A 54 0.53 0.03 -9.41
CA VAL A 54 0.74 1.48 -9.59
C VAL A 54 2.16 1.78 -10.05
N ASN A 55 3.17 1.17 -9.40
CA ASN A 55 4.57 1.34 -9.81
C ASN A 55 4.84 0.78 -11.21
N THR A 56 4.24 -0.37 -11.56
CA THR A 56 4.38 -0.98 -12.88
C THR A 56 3.76 -0.09 -13.97
N VAL A 57 2.58 0.47 -13.73
CA VAL A 57 1.94 1.40 -14.68
C VAL A 57 2.78 2.67 -14.83
N ALA A 58 3.30 3.23 -13.73
CA ALA A 58 4.18 4.39 -13.78
C ALA A 58 5.44 4.12 -14.61
N GLU A 59 6.07 2.95 -14.44
CA GLU A 59 7.24 2.54 -15.21
C GLU A 59 6.90 2.29 -16.69
N LEU A 60 5.77 1.65 -16.99
CA LEU A 60 5.31 1.44 -18.37
C LEU A 60 5.05 2.77 -19.11
N VAL A 61 4.42 3.74 -18.43
CA VAL A 61 4.21 5.09 -18.94
C VAL A 61 5.56 5.79 -19.16
N ARG A 62 6.48 5.68 -18.19
CA ARG A 62 7.85 6.22 -18.28
C ARG A 62 8.60 5.63 -19.48
N LEU A 63 8.50 4.32 -19.71
CA LEU A 63 9.10 3.64 -20.87
C LEU A 63 8.48 4.11 -22.19
N LYS A 64 7.16 4.31 -22.25
CA LYS A 64 6.47 4.86 -23.42
C LYS A 64 6.92 6.29 -23.73
N LEU A 65 6.97 7.17 -22.73
CA LEU A 65 7.47 8.54 -22.90
C LEU A 65 8.94 8.54 -23.33
N ARG A 66 9.79 7.73 -22.68
CA ARG A 66 11.22 7.66 -23.03
C ARG A 66 11.43 7.13 -24.45
N LYS A 67 10.64 6.17 -24.93
CA LYS A 67 10.69 5.74 -26.36
C LYS A 67 10.31 6.88 -27.31
N LYS A 68 9.28 7.67 -26.97
CA LYS A 68 8.81 8.80 -27.78
C LYS A 68 9.78 9.97 -27.82
N TYR A 69 10.43 10.29 -26.70
CA TYR A 69 11.42 11.37 -26.59
C TYR A 69 12.82 11.00 -27.11
N ARG A 70 13.16 9.71 -27.22
CA ARG A 70 14.46 9.27 -27.77
C ARG A 70 14.52 9.28 -29.30
N TYR A 71 13.40 9.59 -29.96
CA TYR A 71 13.31 9.68 -31.43
C TYR A 71 13.28 11.14 -31.92
N LEU A 72 13.20 12.12 -31.01
CA LEU A 72 13.46 13.54 -31.25
C LEU A 72 14.91 13.85 -30.88
#